data_AF-A0A1L7CNN4-F1
#
_entry.id   AF-A0A1L7CNN4-F1
#
_cell.length_a   1.000
_cell.length_b   1.000
_cell.length_c   1.000
_cell.angle_alpha   90.00
_cell.angle_beta   90.00
_cell.angle_gamma   90.00
#
_symmetry.space_group_name_H-M   'P 1'
#
loop_
_entity.id
_entity.type
_entity.pdbx_description
1 polymer ?
#
loop_
_entity_poly.entity_id
_entity_poly.type
_entity_poly.pdbx_seq_one_letter_code
_entity_poly.pdbx_strand_id
1 'polypeptide(L)'
;MLAPEALNFHPRHIDEFHGVILSGLTNQEARDAVELVHSDDYGAYWQGRTIGQAISTAATAAIEEGRAQEVLTVLDVNAALMEQGALKDASFVMVWTGFISPQIVPPMQSKARLPELARRIIEDHFRMVHADIYGGTTSYEMPLADLCTQMDRDRQRLLSIYSRMPSAPALKAVKAGDAA
;
A
#
# COMPACT_ATOMS: atom_id res chain seq x y z
N MET A 1 22.15 -1.58 10.30
CA MET A 1 21.77 -0.26 9.75
C MET A 1 21.27 -0.50 8.33
N LEU A 2 19.96 -0.44 8.10
CA LEU A 2 19.41 -0.55 6.73
C LEU A 2 19.91 0.64 5.91
N ALA A 3 20.29 0.42 4.65
CA ALA A 3 20.68 1.50 3.76
C ALA A 3 19.51 2.48 3.63
N PRO A 4 19.72 3.81 3.83
CA PRO A 4 18.66 4.82 3.79
C PRO A 4 17.82 4.80 2.51
N GLU A 5 18.40 4.28 1.43
CA GLU A 5 17.78 4.19 0.10
C GLU A 5 16.64 3.17 0.05
N ALA A 6 16.73 2.05 0.79
CA ALA A 6 15.70 1.00 0.78
C ALA A 6 14.37 1.43 1.40
N LEU A 7 14.39 2.45 2.27
CA LEU A 7 13.22 2.96 3.00
C LEU A 7 12.36 3.95 2.17
N ASN A 8 12.90 4.53 1.10
CA ASN A 8 12.20 5.56 0.31
C ASN A 8 11.43 5.02 -0.91
N PHE A 9 11.52 3.72 -1.22
CA PHE A 9 10.81 3.15 -2.36
C PHE A 9 9.31 2.97 -2.09
N HIS A 10 8.94 2.65 -0.86
CA HIS A 10 7.57 2.31 -0.53
C HIS A 10 6.61 3.50 -0.66
N PRO A 11 6.85 4.68 -0.04
CA PRO A 11 6.00 5.85 -0.26
C PRO A 11 5.95 6.26 -1.73
N ARG A 12 7.08 6.15 -2.45
CA ARG A 12 7.13 6.47 -3.88
C ARG A 12 6.23 5.58 -4.74
N HIS A 13 6.20 4.27 -4.49
CA HIS A 13 5.32 3.37 -5.23
C HIS A 13 3.85 3.61 -4.88
N ILE A 14 3.54 3.94 -3.63
CA ILE A 14 2.19 4.35 -3.21
C ILE A 14 1.77 5.64 -3.93
N ASP A 15 2.65 6.65 -3.96
CA ASP A 15 2.37 7.92 -4.63
C ASP A 15 2.19 7.75 -6.14
N GLU A 16 3.02 6.92 -6.76
CA GLU A 16 2.87 6.59 -8.18
C GLU A 16 1.54 5.85 -8.44
N PHE A 17 1.16 4.93 -7.57
CA PHE A 17 -0.11 4.20 -7.67
C PHE A 17 -1.33 5.12 -7.57
N HIS A 18 -1.38 6.00 -6.56
CA HIS A 18 -2.46 7.00 -6.46
C HIS A 18 -2.42 8.02 -7.59
N GLY A 19 -1.22 8.40 -8.04
CA GLY A 19 -1.03 9.25 -9.21
C GLY A 19 -1.70 8.68 -10.46
N VAL A 20 -1.56 7.38 -10.72
CA VAL A 20 -2.26 6.71 -11.83
C VAL A 20 -3.78 6.81 -11.65
N ILE A 21 -4.29 6.54 -10.44
CA ILE A 21 -5.73 6.55 -10.18
C ILE A 21 -6.33 7.95 -10.42
N LEU A 22 -5.67 8.98 -9.88
CA LEU A 22 -6.10 10.37 -9.98
C LEU A 22 -5.87 10.98 -11.38
N SER A 23 -5.18 10.27 -12.29
CA SER A 23 -4.89 10.76 -13.64
C SER A 23 -6.05 10.61 -14.65
N GLY A 24 -7.20 10.08 -14.22
CA GLY A 24 -8.43 10.05 -15.02
C GLY A 24 -9.09 8.68 -15.16
N LEU A 25 -9.02 7.83 -14.14
CA LEU A 25 -9.84 6.61 -14.10
C LEU A 25 -11.32 6.92 -13.89
N THR A 26 -12.20 6.03 -14.34
CA THR A 26 -13.61 6.09 -13.94
C THR A 26 -13.78 5.76 -12.46
N ASN A 27 -14.92 6.12 -11.86
CA ASN A 27 -15.22 5.76 -10.47
C ASN A 27 -15.15 4.24 -10.24
N GLN A 28 -15.67 3.43 -11.17
CA GLN A 28 -15.54 1.97 -11.07
C GLN A 28 -14.08 1.52 -11.12
N GLU A 29 -13.31 2.00 -12.08
CA GLU A 29 -11.90 1.63 -12.23
C GLU A 29 -11.05 2.07 -11.02
N ALA A 30 -11.34 3.25 -10.46
CA ALA A 30 -10.65 3.75 -9.29
C ALA A 30 -10.96 2.92 -8.04
N ARG A 31 -12.23 2.52 -7.85
CA ARG A 31 -12.64 1.61 -6.78
C ARG A 31 -11.93 0.26 -6.90
N ASP A 32 -12.00 -0.35 -8.08
CA ASP A 32 -11.37 -1.64 -8.33
C ASP A 32 -9.85 -1.56 -8.13
N ALA A 33 -9.23 -0.43 -8.52
CA ALA A 33 -7.81 -0.19 -8.33
C ALA A 33 -7.45 -0.15 -6.84
N VAL A 34 -8.13 0.66 -6.01
CA VAL A 34 -7.78 0.74 -4.58
C VAL A 34 -7.98 -0.57 -3.83
N GLU A 35 -8.87 -1.45 -4.30
CA GLU A 35 -9.06 -2.80 -3.75
C GLU A 35 -7.87 -3.74 -4.03
N LEU A 36 -6.96 -3.40 -4.95
CA LEU A 36 -5.72 -4.17 -5.21
C LEU A 36 -4.70 -4.12 -4.06
N VAL A 37 -4.81 -3.14 -3.16
CA VAL A 37 -3.85 -2.90 -2.07
C VAL A 37 -4.61 -2.91 -0.74
N HIS A 38 -4.24 -3.81 0.17
CA HIS A 38 -4.88 -3.86 1.48
C HIS A 38 -4.45 -2.66 2.34
N SER A 39 -5.30 -2.23 3.28
CA SER A 39 -5.04 -1.06 4.13
C SER A 39 -3.75 -1.18 4.95
N ASP A 40 -3.35 -2.39 5.33
CA ASP A 40 -2.10 -2.68 6.03
C ASP A 40 -0.86 -2.52 5.14
N ASP A 41 -1.00 -2.71 3.83
CA ASP A 41 0.13 -2.65 2.90
C ASP A 41 0.71 -1.24 2.79
N TYR A 42 0.01 -0.20 3.21
CA TYR A 42 0.54 1.15 3.31
C TYR A 42 1.60 1.31 4.43
N GLY A 43 1.68 0.36 5.36
CA GLY A 43 2.65 0.38 6.46
C GLY A 43 2.58 1.66 7.31
N ALA A 44 3.74 2.28 7.54
CA ALA A 44 3.85 3.53 8.29
C ALA A 44 3.41 4.78 7.49
N TYR A 45 3.22 4.66 6.17
CA TYR A 45 2.84 5.78 5.31
C TYR A 45 1.33 6.03 5.37
N TRP A 46 0.90 6.58 6.50
CA TRP A 46 -0.52 6.79 6.79
C TRP A 46 -1.19 7.79 5.83
N GLN A 47 -0.46 8.76 5.27
CA GLN A 47 -0.99 9.72 4.31
C GLN A 47 -1.49 9.00 3.05
N GLY A 48 -0.70 8.07 2.51
CA GLY A 48 -1.12 7.24 1.39
C GLY A 48 -2.36 6.43 1.72
N ARG A 49 -2.42 5.80 2.90
CA ARG A 49 -3.61 5.05 3.33
C ARG A 49 -4.87 5.93 3.36
N THR A 50 -4.75 7.15 3.89
CA THR A 50 -5.85 8.12 3.96
C THR A 50 -6.30 8.56 2.56
N ILE A 51 -5.37 8.79 1.63
CA ILE A 51 -5.70 9.09 0.23
C ILE A 51 -6.43 7.92 -0.42
N GLY A 52 -5.92 6.69 -0.27
CA GLY A 52 -6.57 5.49 -0.79
C GLY A 52 -8.00 5.29 -0.26
N GLN A 53 -8.20 5.53 1.04
CA GLN A 53 -9.52 5.48 1.67
C GLN A 53 -10.46 6.55 1.11
N ALA A 54 -9.99 7.79 0.95
CA ALA A 54 -10.79 8.86 0.37
C ALA A 54 -11.17 8.61 -1.10
N ILE A 55 -10.25 8.06 -1.90
CA ILE A 55 -10.55 7.60 -3.27
C ILE A 55 -11.65 6.55 -3.24
N SER A 56 -11.53 5.53 -2.37
CA SER A 56 -12.54 4.48 -2.23
C SER A 56 -13.90 5.05 -1.83
N THR A 57 -13.95 5.98 -0.88
CA THR A 57 -15.18 6.62 -0.42
C THR A 57 -15.84 7.44 -1.53
N ALA A 58 -15.08 8.31 -2.19
CA ALA A 58 -15.57 9.15 -3.28
C ALA A 58 -16.10 8.31 -4.45
N ALA A 59 -15.33 7.31 -4.88
CA ALA A 59 -15.71 6.41 -5.95
C ALA A 59 -16.98 5.59 -5.61
N THR A 60 -17.08 5.09 -4.37
CA THR A 60 -18.25 4.32 -3.92
C THR A 60 -19.51 5.17 -3.91
N ALA A 61 -19.45 6.38 -3.35
CA ALA A 61 -20.58 7.30 -3.33
C ALA A 61 -21.04 7.65 -4.76
N ALA A 62 -20.10 7.96 -5.66
CA ALA A 62 -20.42 8.25 -7.06
C ALA A 62 -21.06 7.05 -7.78
N ILE A 63 -20.60 5.82 -7.51
CA ILE A 63 -21.20 4.59 -8.07
C ILE A 63 -22.65 4.42 -7.59
N GLU A 64 -22.90 4.65 -6.30
CA GLU A 64 -24.25 4.59 -5.72
C GLU A 64 -25.21 5.63 -6.32
N GLU A 65 -24.69 6.78 -6.76
CA GLU A 65 -25.40 7.82 -7.49
C GLU A 65 -25.58 7.53 -9.00
N GLY A 66 -25.08 6.39 -9.49
CA GLY A 66 -25.16 6.00 -10.90
C GLY A 66 -24.04 6.55 -11.80
N ARG A 67 -23.00 7.16 -11.22
CA ARG A 67 -21.87 7.81 -11.92
C ARG A 67 -20.65 6.90 -12.06
N ALA A 68 -20.87 5.58 -12.15
CA ALA A 68 -19.81 4.56 -12.19
C ALA A 68 -18.83 4.74 -13.38
N GLN A 69 -19.33 5.19 -14.53
CA GLN A 69 -18.54 5.40 -15.76
C GLN A 69 -17.99 6.83 -15.89
N GLU A 70 -18.35 7.74 -14.99
CA GLU A 70 -17.77 9.07 -14.96
C GLU A 70 -16.36 9.03 -14.40
N VAL A 71 -15.51 9.97 -14.85
CA VAL A 71 -14.14 10.11 -14.36
C VAL A 71 -14.18 10.52 -12.89
N LEU A 72 -13.41 9.82 -12.05
CA LEU A 72 -13.19 10.23 -10.67
C LEU A 72 -12.50 11.60 -10.66
N THR A 73 -13.11 12.58 -10.01
CA THR A 73 -12.52 13.91 -9.93
C THR A 73 -11.74 14.10 -8.64
N VAL A 74 -10.67 14.88 -8.72
CA VAL A 74 -9.91 15.33 -7.53
C VAL A 74 -10.82 16.08 -6.54
N LEU A 75 -11.85 16.77 -7.02
CA LEU A 75 -12.81 17.49 -6.18
C LEU A 75 -13.62 16.53 -5.31
N ASP A 76 -14.07 15.40 -5.86
CA ASP A 76 -14.81 14.37 -5.10
C ASP A 76 -13.93 13.74 -4.02
N VAL A 77 -12.67 13.43 -4.37
CA VAL A 77 -11.69 12.92 -3.39
C VAL A 77 -11.41 13.97 -2.32
N ASN A 78 -11.28 15.24 -2.68
CA ASN A 78 -11.06 16.33 -1.74
C ASN A 78 -12.27 16.52 -0.79
N ALA A 79 -13.51 16.34 -1.27
CA ALA A 79 -14.70 16.34 -0.44
C ALA A 79 -14.66 15.21 0.60
N ALA A 80 -14.33 13.98 0.18
CA ALA A 80 -14.16 12.86 1.12
C ALA A 80 -13.05 13.12 2.15
N LEU A 81 -11.93 13.72 1.75
CA LEU A 81 -10.84 14.10 2.67
C LEU A 81 -11.25 15.18 3.68
N MET A 82 -12.10 16.13 3.27
CA MET A 82 -12.66 17.14 4.18
C MET A 82 -13.57 16.50 5.23
N GLU A 83 -14.46 15.60 4.81
CA GLU A 83 -15.39 14.90 5.71
C GLU A 83 -14.65 14.01 6.73
N GLN A 84 -13.58 13.35 6.30
CA GLN A 84 -12.70 12.58 7.18
C GLN A 84 -11.85 13.44 8.13
N GLY A 85 -11.81 14.76 7.91
CA GLY A 85 -11.01 15.70 8.70
C GLY A 85 -9.50 15.63 8.43
N ALA A 86 -9.06 14.91 7.39
CA ALA A 86 -7.64 14.73 7.04
C ALA A 86 -6.95 16.07 6.70
N LEU A 87 -7.68 17.01 6.09
CA LEU A 87 -7.16 18.32 5.71
C LEU A 87 -6.90 19.27 6.89
N LYS A 88 -7.14 18.82 8.14
CA LYS A 88 -6.76 19.57 9.35
C LYS A 88 -5.29 19.38 9.73
N ASP A 89 -4.64 18.32 9.22
CA ASP A 89 -3.23 18.03 9.48
C ASP A 89 -2.34 18.67 8.41
N ALA A 90 -1.46 19.58 8.81
CA ALA A 90 -0.58 20.31 7.89
C ALA A 90 0.38 19.38 7.13
N SER A 91 0.83 18.28 7.76
CA SER A 91 1.72 17.30 7.10
C SER A 91 0.98 16.53 6.01
N PHE A 92 -0.30 16.22 6.23
CA PHE A 92 -1.15 15.62 5.21
C PHE A 92 -1.43 16.59 4.05
N VAL A 93 -1.78 17.84 4.37
CA VAL A 93 -2.07 18.87 3.37
C VAL A 93 -0.90 19.05 2.41
N MET A 94 0.34 19.03 2.90
CA MET A 94 1.52 19.13 2.04
C MET A 94 1.61 17.97 1.04
N VAL A 95 1.36 16.74 1.48
CA VAL A 95 1.33 15.55 0.61
C VAL A 95 0.20 15.67 -0.42
N TRP A 96 -1.03 15.95 0.03
CA TRP A 96 -2.19 16.07 -0.85
C TRP A 96 -2.03 17.16 -1.90
N THR A 97 -1.46 18.31 -1.51
CA THR A 97 -1.16 19.42 -2.44
C THR A 97 -0.23 18.96 -3.57
N GLY A 98 0.71 18.06 -3.28
CA GLY A 98 1.61 17.48 -4.28
C GLY A 98 0.89 16.69 -5.38
N PHE A 99 -0.26 16.08 -5.08
CA PHE A 99 -1.08 15.38 -6.07
C PHE A 99 -1.92 16.34 -6.92
N ILE A 100 -2.52 17.36 -6.29
CA ILE A 100 -3.52 18.23 -6.95
C ILE A 100 -2.90 19.44 -7.64
N SER A 101 -1.70 19.84 -7.22
CA SER A 101 -0.95 20.97 -7.77
C SER A 101 0.54 20.60 -7.91
N PRO A 102 0.86 19.61 -8.76
CA PRO A 102 2.24 19.17 -8.93
C PRO A 102 3.07 20.26 -9.60
N GLN A 103 4.28 20.50 -9.10
CA GLN A 103 5.20 21.49 -9.71
C GLN A 103 5.70 21.07 -11.09
N ILE A 104 5.65 19.78 -11.40
CA ILE A 104 6.01 19.19 -12.68
C ILE A 104 4.83 18.34 -13.12
N VAL A 105 4.27 18.61 -14.29
CA VAL A 105 3.18 17.80 -14.86
C VAL A 105 3.72 16.37 -15.04
N PRO A 106 3.18 15.38 -14.32
CA PRO A 106 3.63 14.00 -14.48
C PRO A 106 3.33 13.53 -15.90
N PRO A 107 4.20 12.71 -16.52
CA PRO A 107 3.86 12.06 -17.78
C PRO A 107 2.57 11.26 -17.60
N MET A 108 1.72 11.21 -18.63
CA MET A 108 0.47 10.43 -18.61
C MET A 108 0.77 9.00 -18.16
N GLN A 109 0.21 8.59 -17.03
CA GLN A 109 0.51 7.30 -16.44
C GLN A 109 -0.51 6.26 -16.93
N SER A 110 -0.03 5.14 -17.47
CA SER A 110 -0.92 4.11 -18.00
C SER A 110 -1.58 3.29 -16.89
N LYS A 111 -2.91 3.16 -16.92
CA LYS A 111 -3.69 2.30 -16.02
C LYS A 111 -3.27 0.83 -16.04
N ALA A 112 -2.65 0.37 -17.14
CA ALA A 112 -2.11 -0.98 -17.25
C ALA A 112 -1.00 -1.29 -16.23
N ARG A 113 -0.44 -0.25 -15.57
CA ARG A 113 0.60 -0.39 -14.55
C ARG A 113 0.04 -0.66 -13.15
N LEU A 114 -1.26 -0.45 -12.90
CA LEU A 114 -1.86 -0.59 -11.56
C LEU A 114 -1.60 -1.95 -10.91
N PRO A 115 -1.74 -3.10 -11.61
CA PRO A 115 -1.46 -4.40 -10.98
C PRO A 115 0.01 -4.57 -10.57
N GLU A 116 0.95 -4.07 -11.38
CA GLU A 116 2.38 -4.13 -11.07
C GLU A 116 2.75 -3.17 -9.93
N LEU A 117 2.16 -1.98 -9.88
CA LEU A 117 2.36 -1.03 -8.79
C LEU A 117 1.80 -1.57 -7.46
N ALA A 118 0.59 -2.15 -7.47
CA ALA A 118 0.02 -2.81 -6.31
C ALA A 118 0.92 -3.95 -5.80
N ARG A 119 1.43 -4.79 -6.72
CA ARG A 119 2.39 -5.85 -6.39
C ARG A 119 3.65 -5.29 -5.71
N ARG A 120 4.20 -4.17 -6.21
CA ARG A 120 5.38 -3.52 -5.61
C ARG A 120 5.11 -2.95 -4.22
N ILE A 121 3.95 -2.35 -4.00
CA ILE A 121 3.54 -1.85 -2.67
C ILE A 121 3.50 -3.01 -1.67
N ILE A 122 2.86 -4.12 -2.03
CA ILE A 122 2.78 -5.31 -1.17
C ILE A 122 4.18 -5.92 -0.93
N GLU A 123 5.03 -5.95 -1.97
CA GLU A 123 6.41 -6.42 -1.87
C GLU A 123 7.26 -5.54 -0.94
N ASP A 124 7.12 -4.23 -1.04
CA ASP A 124 7.81 -3.27 -0.17
C ASP A 124 7.33 -3.40 1.27
N HIS A 125 6.02 -3.53 1.49
CA HIS A 125 5.45 -3.79 2.82
C HIS A 125 6.01 -5.09 3.42
N PHE A 126 6.07 -6.17 2.63
CA PHE A 126 6.67 -7.42 3.06
C PHE A 126 8.13 -7.22 3.48
N ARG A 127 8.93 -6.52 2.67
CA ARG A 127 10.35 -6.26 2.94
C ARG A 127 10.55 -5.43 4.20
N MET A 128 9.70 -4.42 4.42
CA MET A 128 9.72 -3.62 5.65
C MET A 128 9.42 -4.48 6.88
N VAL A 129 8.33 -5.25 6.86
CA VAL A 129 7.94 -6.12 7.99
C VAL A 129 9.02 -7.18 8.25
N HIS A 130 9.59 -7.77 7.19
CA HIS A 130 10.71 -8.70 7.31
C HIS A 130 11.92 -8.03 7.97
N ALA A 131 12.29 -6.83 7.53
CA ALA A 131 13.43 -6.10 8.08
C ALA A 131 13.19 -5.70 9.56
N ASP A 132 11.97 -5.35 9.94
CA ASP A 132 11.61 -5.04 11.33
C ASP A 132 11.71 -6.27 12.24
N ILE A 133 11.23 -7.43 11.77
CA ILE A 133 11.28 -8.70 12.51
C ILE A 133 12.74 -9.13 12.77
N TYR A 134 13.60 -9.07 11.75
CA TYR A 134 14.95 -9.65 11.81
C TYR A 134 16.07 -8.62 12.02
N GLY A 135 15.74 -7.32 12.06
CA GLY A 135 16.72 -6.25 12.17
C GLY A 135 17.18 -5.91 13.59
N GLY A 136 16.49 -6.41 14.63
CA GLY A 136 16.63 -5.91 16.00
C GLY A 136 16.87 -6.94 17.11
N THR A 137 17.18 -8.20 16.84
CA THR A 137 17.02 -9.25 17.85
C THR A 137 18.23 -9.59 18.73
N THR A 138 17.98 -9.48 20.04
CA THR A 138 18.68 -10.05 21.20
C THR A 138 18.37 -11.55 21.37
N SER A 139 18.54 -12.35 20.31
CA SER A 139 18.20 -13.79 20.30
C SER A 139 18.94 -14.62 21.35
N TYR A 140 20.02 -14.09 21.94
CA TYR A 140 20.84 -14.78 22.93
C TYR A 140 20.24 -14.81 24.34
N GLU A 141 19.31 -13.91 24.67
CA GLU A 141 18.77 -13.76 26.03
C GLU A 141 17.36 -14.36 26.17
N MET A 142 16.74 -14.73 25.06
CA MET A 142 15.36 -15.22 25.03
C MET A 142 15.32 -16.75 25.22
N PRO A 143 14.39 -17.29 26.03
CA PRO A 143 14.18 -18.73 26.11
C PRO A 143 13.84 -19.35 24.75
N LEU A 144 14.35 -20.56 24.48
CA LEU A 144 14.14 -21.24 23.20
C LEU A 144 12.65 -21.45 22.84
N ALA A 145 11.79 -21.72 23.83
CA ALA A 145 10.36 -21.89 23.60
C ALA A 145 9.69 -20.59 23.09
N ASP A 146 10.10 -19.45 23.64
CA ASP A 146 9.60 -18.14 23.24
C ASP A 146 10.12 -17.76 21.86
N LEU A 147 11.40 -18.07 21.56
CA LEU A 147 11.98 -17.89 20.23
C LEU A 147 11.23 -18.69 19.17
N CYS A 148 10.93 -19.97 19.43
CA CYS A 148 10.15 -20.80 18.50
C CYS A 148 8.73 -20.24 18.29
N THR A 149 8.08 -19.77 19.36
CA THR A 149 6.75 -19.15 19.27
C THR A 149 6.77 -17.85 18.47
N GLN A 150 7.79 -17.02 18.70
CA GLN A 150 8.03 -15.80 17.93
C GLN A 150 8.23 -16.13 16.45
N MET A 151 9.08 -17.11 16.11
CA MET A 151 9.33 -17.51 14.73
C MET A 151 8.05 -17.97 14.00
N ASP A 152 7.19 -18.73 14.65
CA ASP A 152 5.92 -19.17 14.04
C ASP A 152 4.98 -18.00 13.78
N ARG A 153 4.80 -17.11 14.77
CA ARG A 153 3.99 -15.89 14.61
C ARG A 153 4.52 -14.98 13.50
N ASP A 154 5.83 -14.76 13.49
CA ASP A 154 6.50 -13.88 12.53
C ASP A 154 6.40 -14.47 11.10
N ARG A 155 6.52 -15.80 10.97
CA ARG A 155 6.25 -16.53 9.73
C ARG A 155 4.81 -16.36 9.27
N GLN A 156 3.82 -16.57 10.15
CA GLN A 156 2.41 -16.43 9.81
C GLN A 156 2.10 -15.00 9.33
N ARG A 157 2.69 -13.98 9.96
CA ARG A 157 2.56 -12.58 9.55
C ARG A 157 3.14 -12.33 8.16
N LEU A 158 4.33 -12.85 7.86
CA LEU A 158 4.92 -12.70 6.53
C LEU A 158 4.12 -13.45 5.45
N LEU A 159 3.63 -14.64 5.77
CA LEU A 159 2.79 -15.43 4.85
C LEU A 159 1.47 -14.72 4.52
N SER A 160 0.86 -14.02 5.47
CA SER A 160 -0.39 -13.28 5.23
C SER A 160 -0.21 -12.04 4.35
N ILE A 161 0.98 -11.44 4.32
CA ILE A 161 1.34 -10.39 3.36
C ILE A 161 1.60 -11.04 2.00
N TYR A 162 2.39 -12.11 1.95
CA TYR A 162 2.73 -12.80 0.72
C TYR A 162 1.49 -13.30 -0.04
N SER A 163 0.49 -13.81 0.66
CA SER A 163 -0.76 -14.31 0.04
C SER A 163 -1.59 -13.23 -0.64
N ARG A 164 -1.33 -11.94 -0.37
CA ARG A 164 -2.01 -10.82 -1.03
C ARG A 164 -1.37 -10.44 -2.37
N MET A 165 -0.15 -10.89 -2.65
CA MET A 165 0.54 -10.54 -3.90
C MET A 165 -0.18 -11.12 -5.13
N PRO A 166 -0.49 -10.30 -6.14
CA PRO A 166 -1.04 -10.80 -7.40
C PRO A 166 -0.09 -11.82 -8.03
N SER A 167 -0.60 -13.00 -8.35
CA SER A 167 0.17 -14.11 -8.95
C SER A 167 1.36 -14.61 -8.11
N ALA A 168 1.25 -14.57 -6.78
CA ALA A 168 2.27 -15.11 -5.88
C ALA A 168 2.58 -16.59 -6.22
N PRO A 169 3.86 -16.95 -6.51
CA PRO A 169 4.21 -18.35 -6.71
C PRO A 169 3.88 -19.19 -5.48
N ALA A 170 3.37 -20.41 -5.69
CA ALA A 170 3.09 -21.31 -4.58
C ALA A 170 4.39 -21.62 -3.81
N LEU A 171 4.41 -21.33 -2.51
CA LEU A 171 5.53 -21.68 -1.64
C LEU A 171 5.60 -23.21 -1.52
N LYS A 172 6.74 -23.79 -1.92
CA LYS A 172 6.99 -25.21 -1.71
C LYS A 172 7.32 -25.43 -0.25
N ALA A 173 6.57 -26.30 0.42
CA ALA A 173 6.95 -26.79 1.73
C ALA A 173 8.25 -27.59 1.59
N VAL A 174 9.31 -27.17 2.28
CA VAL A 174 10.53 -27.98 2.41
C VAL A 174 10.17 -29.12 3.37
N LYS A 175 10.12 -30.35 2.87
CA LYS A 175 9.92 -31.52 3.73
C LYS A 175 11.20 -31.75 4.53
N ALA A 176 11.07 -32.13 5.80
CA ALA A 176 12.17 -32.60 6.61
C ALA A 176 12.75 -33.86 5.97
N GLY A 177 13.79 -33.70 5.14
CA GLY A 177 14.35 -34.77 4.31
C GLY A 177 15.16 -34.27 3.11
N ASP A 178 14.92 -33.04 2.64
CA ASP A 178 15.60 -32.51 1.44
C ASP A 178 16.84 -31.64 1.77
N ALA A 179 17.20 -31.53 3.04
CA ALA A 179 18.45 -30.93 3.50
C ALA A 179 19.44 -32.06 3.86
N ALA A 180 20.02 -32.67 2.83
CA ALA A 180 21.15 -33.59 2.95
C ALA A 180 22.28 -33.10 2.04
#